data_AF-A0A660YWL0-F1
#
_entry.id   AF-A0A660YWL0-F1
#
_cell.length_a   1.000
_cell.length_b   1.000
_cell.length_c   1.000
_cell.angle_alpha   90.00
_cell.angle_beta   90.00
_cell.angle_gamma   90.00
#
_symmetry.space_group_name_H-M   'P 1'
#
loop_
_entity.id
_entity.type
_entity.pdbx_description
1 polymer ?
#
loop_
_entity_poly.entity_id
_entity_poly.type
_entity_poly.pdbx_seq_one_letter_code
_entity_poly.pdbx_strand_id
1 'polypeptide(L)'
;GPRFVSVKESKKWMGSEVDYSSTGFGVVVRAEGNTVLSENIYANIGVDIRYDVNGEPSDSDGNTITNNVLIENVNFDSFAVGVKLGISYLFGVAD
;
A
#
# COMPACT_ATOMS: atom_id res chain seq x y z
N GLY A 1 3.66 6.93 -8.43
CA GLY A 1 4.69 5.91 -8.59
C GLY A 1 4.05 4.60 -9.03
N PRO A 2 4.81 3.70 -9.67
CA PRO A 2 4.30 2.40 -10.09
C PRO A 2 3.81 1.58 -8.88
N ARG A 3 2.72 0.85 -9.07
CA ARG A 3 2.11 -0.07 -8.10
C ARG A 3 1.99 -1.46 -8.70
N PHE A 4 2.12 -2.46 -7.86
CA PHE A 4 2.05 -3.87 -8.24
C PHE A 4 1.14 -4.57 -7.25
N VAL A 5 0.16 -5.29 -7.78
CA VAL A 5 -0.72 -6.16 -7.01
C VAL A 5 -0.47 -7.59 -7.45
N SER A 6 -0.37 -8.48 -6.48
CA SER A 6 -0.24 -9.91 -6.67
C SER A 6 -1.10 -10.60 -5.61
N VAL A 7 -2.07 -11.38 -6.06
CA VAL A 7 -3.11 -11.97 -5.21
C VAL A 7 -3.27 -13.44 -5.58
N LYS A 8 -3.28 -14.30 -4.57
CA LYS A 8 -3.62 -15.72 -4.70
C LYS A 8 -5.04 -15.95 -4.25
N GLU A 9 -5.88 -16.44 -5.15
CA GLU A 9 -7.22 -16.91 -4.81
C GLU A 9 -7.18 -18.43 -4.59
N SER A 10 -7.50 -18.88 -3.38
CA SER A 10 -7.64 -20.30 -3.08
C SER A 10 -9.10 -20.74 -3.30
N LYS A 11 -9.37 -21.44 -4.40
CA LYS A 11 -10.69 -22.03 -4.68
C LYS A 11 -10.76 -23.38 -3.96
N LYS A 12 -11.00 -23.34 -2.65
CA LYS A 12 -11.03 -24.53 -1.76
C LYS A 12 -11.88 -25.69 -2.30
N TRP A 13 -12.97 -25.39 -3.00
CA TRP A 13 -13.85 -26.39 -3.61
C TRP A 13 -13.27 -27.07 -4.87
N MET A 14 -12.38 -26.38 -5.59
CA MET A 14 -11.75 -26.88 -6.83
C MET A 14 -10.33 -27.41 -6.61
N GLY A 15 -9.77 -27.31 -5.40
CA GLY A 15 -8.40 -27.74 -5.09
C GLY A 15 -7.32 -26.99 -5.90
N SER A 16 -7.65 -25.80 -6.40
CA SER A 16 -6.79 -25.01 -7.29
C SER A 16 -6.56 -23.62 -6.68
N GLU A 17 -5.33 -23.14 -6.85
CA GLU A 17 -4.94 -21.75 -6.59
C GLU A 17 -4.73 -21.06 -7.92
N VAL A 18 -5.27 -19.84 -8.04
CA VAL A 18 -5.08 -18.99 -9.22
C VAL A 18 -4.36 -17.72 -8.78
N ASP A 19 -3.29 -17.39 -9.50
CA ASP A 19 -2.50 -16.18 -9.32
C ASP A 19 -3.06 -15.07 -10.20
N TYR A 20 -3.40 -13.94 -9.60
CA TYR A 20 -3.83 -12.73 -10.31
C TYR A 20 -2.86 -11.61 -10.03
N SER A 21 -2.61 -10.78 -11.03
CA SER A 21 -1.75 -9.62 -10.89
C SER A 21 -2.26 -8.42 -11.67
N SER A 22 -1.90 -7.22 -11.21
CA SER A 22 -2.06 -6.00 -11.97
C SER A 22 -0.91 -5.05 -11.69
N THR A 23 -0.69 -4.15 -12.65
CA THR A 23 0.19 -2.99 -12.47
C THR A 23 -0.65 -1.74 -12.52
N GLY A 24 -0.23 -0.74 -11.77
CA GLY A 24 -1.00 0.47 -11.57
C GLY A 24 -0.11 1.67 -11.25
N PHE A 25 -0.76 2.76 -10.87
CA PHE A 25 -0.08 3.97 -10.44
C PHE A 25 -0.74 4.55 -9.20
N GLY A 26 0.07 5.06 -8.29
CA GLY A 26 -0.40 5.69 -7.07
C GLY A 26 0.24 7.04 -6.79
N VAL A 27 -0.47 7.89 -6.08
CA VAL A 27 0.03 9.18 -5.60
C VAL A 27 0.08 9.15 -4.08
N VAL A 28 1.13 9.74 -3.53
CA VAL A 28 1.32 9.86 -2.09
C VAL A 28 1.70 11.29 -1.76
N VAL A 29 0.93 11.91 -0.87
CA VAL A 29 1.24 13.22 -0.27
C VAL A 29 1.69 12.97 1.16
N ARG A 30 2.82 13.56 1.55
CA ARG A 30 3.38 13.45 2.90
C ARG A 30 3.70 14.82 3.47
N ALA A 31 3.32 15.03 4.71
CA ALA A 31 3.77 16.17 5.51
C ALA A 31 4.37 15.63 6.80
N GLU A 32 5.57 16.10 7.15
CA GLU A 32 6.32 15.66 8.31
C GLU A 32 6.83 16.88 9.09
N GLY A 33 6.71 16.84 10.40
CA GLY A 33 7.21 17.82 11.35
C GLY A 33 8.17 17.15 12.31
N ASN A 34 9.35 17.75 12.49
CA ASN A 34 10.37 17.26 13.40
C ASN A 34 10.68 18.34 14.44
N THR A 35 10.75 17.97 15.71
CA THR A 35 11.14 18.87 16.80
C THR A 35 12.34 18.30 17.54
N VAL A 36 13.33 19.14 17.80
CA VAL A 36 14.48 18.78 18.65
C VAL A 36 13.98 18.61 20.08
N LEU A 37 14.36 17.51 20.72
CA LEU A 37 14.14 17.26 22.15
C LEU A 37 15.46 17.36 22.94
N SER A 38 16.59 17.03 22.31
CA SER A 38 17.96 17.15 22.85
C SER A 38 18.97 17.17 21.68
N GLU A 39 20.26 17.36 21.94
CA GLU A 39 21.35 17.51 20.95
C GLU A 39 21.30 16.45 19.83
N ASN A 40 20.95 15.21 20.16
CA ASN A 40 20.83 14.12 19.21
C ASN A 40 19.43 13.51 19.12
N ILE A 41 18.45 14.01 19.88
CA ILE A 41 17.12 13.39 19.99
C ILE A 41 16.07 14.29 19.38
N TYR A 42 15.22 13.72 18.51
CA TYR A 42 14.18 14.42 17.80
C TYR A 42 12.86 13.67 17.97
N ALA A 43 11.76 14.39 18.21
CA ALA A 43 10.42 13.85 18.02
C ALA A 43 9.94 14.13 16.60
N ASN A 44 9.24 13.18 16.01
CA ASN A 44 8.67 13.28 14.69
C ASN A 44 7.15 13.04 14.72
N ILE A 45 6.44 13.84 13.94
CA ILE A 45 5.04 13.65 13.60
C ILE A 45 4.90 13.72 12.09
N GLY A 46 4.15 12.78 11.52
CA GLY A 46 3.92 12.73 10.08
C GLY A 46 2.50 12.35 9.76
N VAL A 47 2.01 12.85 8.63
CA VAL A 47 0.75 12.44 8.03
C VAL A 47 0.99 12.08 6.58
N ASP A 48 0.34 11.01 6.13
CA ASP A 48 0.39 10.59 4.74
C ASP A 48 -1.01 10.29 4.20
N ILE A 49 -1.27 10.74 2.97
CA ILE A 49 -2.47 10.45 2.21
C ILE A 49 -2.04 9.74 0.94
N ARG A 50 -2.65 8.59 0.64
CA ARG A 50 -2.30 7.75 -0.49
C ARG A 50 -3.55 7.39 -1.28
N TYR A 51 -3.41 7.44 -2.60
CA TYR A 51 -4.42 6.95 -3.52
C TYR A 51 -3.73 6.11 -4.59
N ASP A 52 -4.12 4.85 -4.69
CA ASP A 52 -3.53 3.88 -5.61
C ASP A 52 -4.60 3.40 -6.59
N VAL A 53 -4.31 3.50 -7.89
CA VAL A 53 -5.14 2.98 -8.98
C VAL A 53 -4.46 1.71 -9.48
N ASN A 54 -4.99 0.57 -9.08
CA ASN A 54 -4.48 -0.78 -9.37
C ASN A 54 -5.42 -1.59 -10.24
N GLY A 55 -6.66 -1.14 -10.43
CA GLY A 55 -7.64 -1.75 -11.30
C GLY A 55 -8.01 -3.16 -10.87
N GLU A 56 -8.32 -3.99 -11.87
CA GLU A 56 -8.78 -5.36 -11.69
C GLU A 56 -7.65 -6.33 -12.03
N PRO A 57 -7.10 -7.08 -11.06
CA PRO A 57 -6.09 -8.10 -11.32
C PRO A 57 -6.61 -9.21 -12.22
N SER A 58 -5.76 -9.64 -13.17
CA SER A 58 -6.05 -10.74 -14.07
C SER A 58 -5.03 -11.88 -13.92
N ASP A 59 -5.46 -13.09 -14.23
CA ASP A 59 -4.58 -14.27 -14.33
C ASP A 59 -3.81 -14.29 -15.67
N SER A 60 -3.06 -15.37 -15.92
CA SER A 60 -2.31 -15.57 -17.16
C SER A 60 -3.18 -15.68 -18.41
N ASP A 61 -4.44 -16.07 -18.25
CA ASP A 61 -5.41 -16.27 -19.33
C ASP A 61 -6.29 -15.02 -19.55
N GLY A 62 -6.08 -13.97 -18.75
CA GLY A 62 -6.81 -12.70 -18.81
C GLY A 62 -8.12 -12.70 -18.03
N ASN A 63 -8.40 -13.72 -17.22
CA ASN A 63 -9.59 -13.76 -16.37
C ASN A 63 -9.38 -12.88 -15.14
N THR A 64 -10.38 -12.10 -14.78
CA THR A 64 -10.40 -11.27 -13.58
C THR A 64 -10.98 -12.04 -12.40
N ILE A 65 -10.66 -11.58 -11.19
CA ILE A 65 -11.36 -12.04 -9.98
C ILE A 65 -12.79 -11.49 -10.03
N THR A 66 -13.79 -12.36 -9.97
CA THR A 66 -15.21 -11.97 -9.99
C THR A 66 -15.88 -12.21 -8.64
N ASN A 67 -16.59 -11.21 -8.14
CA ASN A 67 -17.51 -11.37 -7.03
C ASN A 67 -18.81 -12.00 -7.54
N ASN A 68 -19.01 -13.28 -7.28
CA ASN A 68 -20.17 -14.04 -7.77
C ASN A 68 -21.53 -13.58 -7.22
N VAL A 69 -21.57 -12.81 -6.12
CA VAL A 69 -22.82 -12.29 -5.54
C VAL A 69 -23.27 -11.02 -6.27
N LEU A 70 -22.31 -10.14 -6.56
CA LEU A 70 -22.57 -8.85 -7.19
C LEU A 70 -22.42 -8.88 -8.73
N ILE A 71 -21.84 -9.95 -9.28
CA ILE A 71 -21.55 -10.12 -10.71
C ILE A 71 -20.66 -8.98 -11.22
N GLU A 72 -19.64 -8.64 -10.42
CA GLU A 72 -18.72 -7.54 -10.68
C GLU A 72 -17.28 -8.01 -10.48
N ASN A 73 -16.35 -7.38 -11.20
CA ASN A 73 -14.92 -7.63 -11.05
C ASN A 73 -14.41 -7.00 -9.75
N VAL A 74 -13.49 -7.69 -9.07
CA VAL A 74 -12.87 -7.18 -7.86
C VAL A 74 -11.79 -6.16 -8.25
N ASN A 75 -12.04 -4.91 -7.87
CA ASN A 75 -11.12 -3.80 -8.06
C ASN A 75 -10.25 -3.60 -6.81
N PHE A 76 -8.96 -3.31 -7.03
CA PHE A 76 -7.92 -3.13 -6.00
C PHE A 76 -7.47 -1.67 -5.84
N ASP A 77 -8.22 -0.72 -6.38
CA ASP A 77 -8.00 0.70 -6.11
C ASP A 77 -8.15 0.94 -4.60
N SER A 78 -7.26 1.75 -4.05
CA SER A 78 -7.24 1.96 -2.60
C SER A 78 -6.97 3.41 -2.23
N PHE A 79 -7.60 3.83 -1.14
CA PHE A 79 -7.34 5.09 -0.48
C PHE A 79 -6.94 4.82 0.96
N ALA A 80 -5.84 5.43 1.40
CA ALA A 80 -5.32 5.24 2.75
C ALA A 80 -4.83 6.56 3.34
N VAL A 81 -5.04 6.71 4.65
CA VAL A 81 -4.51 7.81 5.45
C VAL A 81 -3.69 7.22 6.59
N GLY A 82 -2.45 7.68 6.73
CA GLY A 82 -1.52 7.26 7.76
C GLY A 82 -1.14 8.42 8.67
N VAL A 83 -1.00 8.13 9.97
CA VAL A 83 -0.38 9.04 10.94
C VAL A 83 0.85 8.32 11.50
N LYS A 84 1.96 9.05 11.63
CA LYS A 84 3.23 8.56 12.15
C LYS A 84 3.64 9.41 13.34
N LEU A 85 4.05 8.75 14.41
CA LEU A 85 4.63 9.37 15.59
C LEU A 85 5.88 8.58 15.96
N GLY A 86 6.95 9.27 16.33
CA GLY A 86 8.20 8.59 16.65
C GLY A 86 9.23 9.48 17.31
N ILE A 87 10.31 8.83 17.73
CA ILE A 87 11.52 9.45 18.25
C ILE A 87 12.69 8.96 17.40
N SER A 88 13.61 9.86 17.08
CA SER A 88 14.80 9.57 16.29
C SER A 88 16.05 10.02 17.05
N TYR A 89 17.11 9.21 16.99
CA TYR A 89 18.43 9.56 17.50
C TYR A 89 19.40 9.70 16.33
N LEU A 90 20.11 10.83 16.24
CA LEU A 90 21.07 11.09 15.18
C LEU A 90 22.50 10.82 15.67
N PHE A 91 23.14 9.78 15.12
CA PHE A 91 24.54 9.44 15.40
C PHE A 91 25.49 10.37 14.63
N GLY A 92 26.60 10.76 15.27
CA GLY A 92 27.69 11.48 14.59
C GLY A 92 27.49 13.00 14.45
N VAL A 93 26.56 13.59 15.21
CA VAL A 93 26.59 15.03 15.46
C VAL A 93 27.78 15.27 16.41
N ALA A 94 28.88 15.78 15.87
CA ALA A 94 29.96 16.36 16.67
C ALA A 94 29.58 17.81 16.99
N ASP A 95 29.79 18.22 18.24
CA ASP A 95 29.70 19.61 18.67
C ASP A 95 30.65 20.53 17.89
#